data_AF-A0A3B5R195-F1
#
_entry.id   AF-A0A3B5R195-F1
#
_cell.length_a   1.000
_cell.length_b   1.000
_cell.length_c   1.000
_cell.angle_alpha   90.00
_cell.angle_beta   90.00
_cell.angle_gamma   90.00
#
_symmetry.space_group_name_H-M   'P 1'
#
loop_
_entity.id
_entity.type
_entity.pdbx_description
1 polymer ?
#
loop_
_entity_poly.entity_id
_entity_poly.type
_entity_poly.pdbx_seq_one_letter_code
_entity_poly.pdbx_strand_id
1 'polypeptide(L)'
;MYELASLLLLLQSMLLEIEEKVLALTELSVRSENLLREGRADTRAEAEQLAARLRTLKGGLQELQRMLQDKQLSIQVSTFFHRVQQNEGHRRGETQVVQMEQQLFTAVSTTSSWLDGVENNVFSGSVLMAENAETQLQNQEILEKDVKHVTEEVKLSQALLAGSSGLKHEDRKLLEDNLDCLKERLGTLGGVYPLLCLFIFSPFLHFITELQLLQTALIETKCQILQALAGAMDRPASKQMEVIASAEETLKDFEQRIIELKTRGAALQADQISANKLLKLQDSYEELLMMVGSRRSGLNQNIALKEQYERALQVLTDLVDTAKDKMAADQRIVASSVEEVQNHLDKHKEFFQGLESHMILTETYFRKISCLMLPKENQNLEETLAEARSVLKEAHSKGVELESILETWCRLVQDYQNLNRQLETVEGSIPSVGLVEETEERLMDRISLYQVRHDSNIALGRDVFIFNSLARALQKN
;
A
#
# COMPACT_ATOMS: atom_id res chain seq x y z
N MET A 1 34.43 -41.53 21.66
CA MET A 1 33.43 -42.59 21.95
C MET A 1 32.59 -42.29 23.18
N TYR A 2 33.20 -41.98 24.34
CA TYR A 2 32.45 -41.68 25.57
C TYR A 2 31.47 -40.50 25.44
N GLU A 3 31.86 -39.39 24.81
CA GLU A 3 30.99 -38.23 24.62
C GLU A 3 29.76 -38.51 23.74
N LEU A 4 29.91 -39.33 22.69
CA LEU A 4 28.83 -39.66 21.75
C LEU A 4 27.81 -40.62 22.39
N ALA A 5 28.30 -41.59 23.17
CA ALA A 5 27.45 -42.52 23.93
C ALA A 5 26.64 -41.78 25.01
N SER A 6 27.25 -40.80 25.69
CA SER A 6 26.54 -39.92 26.64
C SER A 6 25.46 -39.07 25.95
N LEU A 7 25.71 -38.61 24.73
CA LEU A 7 24.77 -37.80 23.94
C LEU A 7 23.55 -38.61 23.48
N LEU A 8 23.76 -39.87 23.06
CA LEU A 8 22.67 -40.80 22.74
C LEU A 8 21.79 -41.12 23.96
N LEU A 9 22.42 -41.29 25.13
CA LEU A 9 21.69 -41.56 26.38
C LEU A 9 20.84 -40.36 26.81
N LEU A 10 21.37 -39.14 26.64
CA LEU A 10 20.64 -37.89 26.89
C LEU A 10 19.44 -37.74 25.95
N LEU A 11 19.62 -38.03 24.65
CA LEU A 11 18.54 -38.00 23.67
C LEU A 11 17.42 -39.00 23.99
N GLN A 12 17.79 -40.21 24.41
CA GLN A 12 16.82 -41.23 24.79
C GLN A 12 16.03 -40.82 26.03
N SER A 13 16.67 -40.14 26.99
CA SER A 13 15.98 -39.54 28.14
C SER A 13 15.02 -38.43 27.73
N MET A 14 15.43 -37.54 26.83
CA MET A 14 14.57 -36.44 26.35
C MET A 14 13.36 -36.95 25.56
N LEU A 15 13.54 -37.99 24.75
CA LEU A 15 12.45 -38.62 23.99
C LEU A 15 11.41 -39.25 24.91
N LEU A 16 11.86 -39.94 25.96
CA LEU A 16 10.99 -40.52 26.97
C LEU A 16 10.18 -39.43 27.70
N GLU A 17 10.84 -38.33 28.08
CA GLU A 17 10.18 -37.20 28.75
C GLU A 17 9.12 -36.53 27.85
N ILE A 18 9.39 -36.42 26.54
CA ILE A 18 8.41 -35.90 25.57
C ILE A 18 7.23 -36.86 25.41
N GLU A 19 7.47 -38.18 25.36
CA GLU A 19 6.40 -39.18 25.33
C GLU A 19 5.49 -39.08 26.54
N GLU A 20 6.05 -38.97 27.75
CA GLU A 20 5.29 -38.78 28.99
C GLU A 20 4.46 -37.49 28.97
N LYS A 21 5.04 -36.38 28.51
CA LYS A 21 4.33 -35.09 28.41
C LYS A 21 3.21 -35.10 27.37
N VAL A 22 3.43 -35.74 26.21
CA VAL A 22 2.38 -35.90 25.19
C VAL A 22 1.25 -36.79 25.70
N LEU A 23 1.58 -37.86 26.43
CA LEU A 23 0.59 -38.74 27.06
C LEU A 23 -0.25 -37.98 28.11
N ALA A 24 0.41 -37.23 29.00
CA ALA A 24 -0.24 -36.42 30.02
C ALA A 24 -1.16 -35.33 29.41
N LEU A 25 -0.71 -34.63 28.35
CA LEU A 25 -1.52 -33.64 27.64
C LEU A 25 -2.72 -34.28 26.93
N THR A 26 -2.55 -35.49 26.38
CA THR A 26 -3.63 -36.23 25.73
C THR A 26 -4.67 -36.70 26.75
N GLU A 27 -4.23 -37.21 27.92
CA GLU A 27 -5.12 -37.59 29.02
C GLU A 27 -5.85 -36.38 29.62
N LEU A 28 -5.18 -35.24 29.77
CA LEU A 28 -5.80 -33.98 30.22
C LEU A 28 -6.85 -33.49 29.22
N SER A 29 -6.57 -33.59 27.92
CA SER A 29 -7.53 -33.26 26.87
C SER A 29 -8.77 -34.16 26.92
N VAL A 30 -8.60 -35.48 27.06
CA VAL A 30 -9.71 -36.45 27.17
C VAL A 30 -10.47 -36.32 28.50
N ARG A 31 -9.81 -35.98 29.61
CA ARG A 31 -10.49 -35.67 30.89
C ARG A 31 -11.27 -34.37 30.83
N SER A 32 -10.79 -33.37 30.09
CA SER A 32 -11.53 -32.12 29.84
C SER A 32 -12.81 -32.35 29.03
N GLU A 33 -12.82 -33.36 28.15
CA GLU A 33 -14.00 -33.80 27.40
C GLU A 33 -15.04 -34.51 28.29
N ASN A 34 -14.59 -35.23 29.32
CA ASN A 34 -15.46 -35.92 30.29
C ASN A 34 -16.03 -34.99 31.39
N LEU A 35 -15.39 -33.84 31.64
CA LEU A 35 -15.87 -32.79 32.57
C LEU A 35 -16.66 -31.72 31.81
N LEU A 36 -17.91 -32.03 31.45
CA LEU A 36 -18.80 -31.06 30.82
C LEU A 36 -19.11 -29.87 31.75
N ARG A 37 -18.62 -28.68 31.34
CA ARG A 37 -19.12 -27.29 31.59
C ARG A 37 -18.29 -26.28 32.41
N GLU A 38 -17.00 -26.48 32.73
CA GLU A 38 -16.21 -25.40 33.38
C GLU A 38 -14.83 -25.05 32.77
N GLY A 39 -14.32 -25.81 31.80
CA GLY A 39 -13.06 -25.49 31.12
C GLY A 39 -13.26 -24.53 29.92
N ARG A 40 -12.47 -23.44 29.84
CA ARG A 40 -12.43 -22.54 28.67
C ARG A 40 -12.00 -23.33 27.42
N ALA A 41 -12.67 -23.15 26.29
CA ALA A 41 -12.30 -23.80 25.02
C ALA A 41 -10.86 -23.47 24.58
N ASP A 42 -10.35 -22.31 24.99
CA ASP A 42 -8.99 -21.83 24.68
C ASP A 42 -7.90 -22.74 25.27
N THR A 43 -8.05 -23.23 26.50
CA THR A 43 -7.02 -24.09 27.13
C THR A 43 -6.93 -25.49 26.51
N ARG A 44 -8.01 -25.96 25.88
CA ARG A 44 -8.00 -27.22 25.12
C ARG A 44 -7.27 -27.06 23.80
N ALA A 45 -7.60 -26.02 23.03
CA ALA A 45 -6.93 -25.72 21.77
C ALA A 45 -5.42 -25.50 21.98
N GLU A 46 -5.04 -24.82 23.06
CA GLU A 46 -3.64 -24.65 23.47
C GLU A 46 -2.95 -25.97 23.81
N ALA A 47 -3.62 -26.87 24.55
CA ALA A 47 -3.08 -28.19 24.89
C ALA A 47 -2.90 -29.10 23.66
N GLU A 48 -3.86 -29.09 22.73
CA GLU A 48 -3.78 -29.83 21.45
C GLU A 48 -2.66 -29.27 20.57
N GLN A 49 -2.50 -27.94 20.50
CA GLN A 49 -1.41 -27.28 19.78
C GLN A 49 -0.05 -27.61 20.39
N LEU A 50 0.07 -27.61 21.73
CA LEU A 50 1.31 -27.97 22.42
C LEU A 50 1.66 -29.45 22.20
N ALA A 51 0.67 -30.35 22.23
CA ALA A 51 0.88 -31.75 21.90
C ALA A 51 1.34 -31.95 20.45
N ALA A 52 0.80 -31.20 19.49
CA ALA A 52 1.25 -31.25 18.09
C ALA A 52 2.72 -30.77 17.93
N ARG A 53 3.10 -29.70 18.64
CA ARG A 53 4.50 -29.22 18.68
C ARG A 53 5.44 -30.24 19.29
N LEU A 54 5.06 -30.87 20.40
CA LEU A 54 5.85 -31.91 21.06
C LEU A 54 6.01 -33.17 20.19
N ARG A 55 4.97 -33.56 19.43
CA ARG A 55 5.09 -34.65 18.44
C ARG A 55 6.07 -34.32 17.31
N THR A 56 6.06 -33.07 16.84
CA THR A 56 7.02 -32.60 15.83
C THR A 56 8.45 -32.61 16.38
N LEU A 57 8.66 -32.11 17.60
CA LEU A 57 9.96 -32.13 18.27
C LEU A 57 10.46 -33.56 18.51
N LYS A 58 9.57 -34.48 18.92
CA LYS A 58 9.88 -35.90 19.05
C LYS A 58 10.39 -36.49 17.74
N GLY A 59 9.71 -36.21 16.62
CA GLY A 59 10.15 -36.65 15.29
C GLY A 59 11.57 -36.17 14.97
N GLY A 60 11.87 -34.89 15.22
CA GLY A 60 13.20 -34.34 15.02
C GLY A 60 14.28 -34.94 15.94
N LEU A 61 13.95 -35.24 17.20
CA LEU A 61 14.88 -35.86 18.14
C LEU A 61 15.13 -37.35 17.84
N GLN A 62 14.13 -38.08 17.34
CA GLN A 62 14.28 -39.46 16.87
C GLN A 62 15.20 -39.52 15.65
N GLU A 63 15.06 -38.56 14.74
CA GLU A 63 15.93 -38.41 13.58
C GLU A 63 17.39 -38.12 14.01
N LEU A 64 17.59 -37.17 14.94
CA LEU A 64 18.90 -36.87 15.50
C LEU A 64 19.52 -38.07 16.22
N GLN A 65 18.72 -38.83 16.96
CA GLN A 65 19.15 -40.06 17.62
C GLN A 65 19.63 -41.09 16.58
N ARG A 66 18.87 -41.26 15.48
CA ARG A 66 19.26 -42.17 14.39
C ARG A 66 20.56 -41.71 13.72
N MET A 67 20.70 -40.42 13.40
CA MET A 67 21.93 -39.88 12.82
C MET A 67 23.16 -40.08 13.72
N LEU A 68 23.01 -39.90 15.03
CA LEU A 68 24.09 -40.13 15.99
C LEU A 68 24.44 -41.62 16.12
N GLN A 69 23.45 -42.51 16.02
CA GLN A 69 23.69 -43.96 15.92
C GLN A 69 24.45 -44.30 14.64
N ASP A 70 24.04 -43.77 13.50
CA ASP A 70 24.72 -43.96 12.21
C ASP A 70 26.17 -43.45 12.27
N LYS A 71 26.40 -42.28 12.88
CA LYS A 71 27.74 -41.73 13.07
C LYS A 71 28.59 -42.57 14.03
N GLN A 72 27.99 -43.09 15.10
CA GLN A 72 28.68 -43.99 16.02
C GLN A 72 29.07 -45.29 15.32
N LEU A 73 28.19 -45.85 14.50
CA LEU A 73 28.46 -47.04 13.69
C LEU A 73 29.58 -46.77 12.68
N SER A 74 29.55 -45.64 11.96
CA SER A 74 30.62 -45.24 11.03
C SER A 74 32.01 -45.13 11.71
N ILE A 75 32.07 -44.52 12.90
CA ILE A 75 33.32 -44.46 13.69
C ILE A 75 33.74 -45.87 14.14
N GLN A 76 32.80 -46.70 14.57
CA GLN A 76 33.09 -48.08 14.97
C GLN A 76 33.64 -48.88 13.78
N VAL A 77 32.99 -48.84 12.62
CA VAL A 77 33.44 -49.45 11.37
C VAL A 77 34.88 -49.04 11.06
N SER A 78 35.17 -47.74 11.09
CA SER A 78 36.52 -47.19 10.85
C SER A 78 37.56 -47.70 11.86
N THR A 79 37.22 -47.71 13.16
CA THR A 79 38.13 -48.21 14.21
C THR A 79 38.30 -49.73 14.21
N PHE A 80 37.34 -50.48 13.67
CA PHE A 80 37.46 -51.93 13.48
C PHE A 80 38.40 -52.25 12.34
N PHE A 81 38.22 -51.60 11.18
CA PHE A 81 39.09 -51.83 10.03
C PHE A 81 40.55 -51.39 10.30
N HIS A 82 40.77 -50.28 11.01
CA HIS A 82 42.09 -49.89 11.49
C HIS A 82 42.73 -50.93 12.44
N ARG A 83 41.94 -51.64 13.25
CA ARG A 83 42.43 -52.75 14.10
C ARG A 83 42.78 -54.01 13.30
N VAL A 84 42.07 -54.26 12.20
CA VAL A 84 42.41 -55.35 11.27
C VAL A 84 43.76 -55.08 10.59
N GLN A 85 44.05 -53.82 10.24
CA GLN A 85 45.34 -53.39 9.66
C GLN A 85 46.54 -53.56 10.61
N GLN A 86 46.39 -53.27 11.91
CA GLN A 86 47.50 -53.37 12.87
C GLN A 86 47.97 -54.81 13.17
N ASN A 87 47.18 -55.82 12.77
CA ASN A 87 47.47 -57.24 13.01
C ASN A 87 48.35 -57.90 11.93
N GLU A 88 48.88 -57.14 10.95
CA GLU A 88 49.73 -57.67 9.86
C GLU A 88 51.15 -58.13 10.29
N GLY A 89 51.60 -57.80 11.52
CA GLY A 89 53.03 -57.89 11.88
C GLY A 89 53.54 -59.13 12.63
N HIS A 90 52.70 -60.09 13.04
CA HIS A 90 53.15 -61.21 13.92
C HIS A 90 52.84 -62.60 13.33
N ARG A 91 53.80 -63.53 13.50
CA ARG A 91 53.73 -64.93 13.03
C ARG A 91 52.47 -65.61 13.59
N ARG A 92 51.57 -65.97 12.68
CA ARG A 92 50.16 -66.34 12.94
C ARG A 92 50.01 -67.72 13.58
N GLY A 93 49.44 -67.78 14.78
CA GLY A 93 48.85 -69.02 15.34
C GLY A 93 47.36 -69.15 14.98
N GLU A 94 46.78 -70.34 15.10
CA GLU A 94 45.35 -70.62 14.84
C GLU A 94 44.41 -69.65 15.60
N THR A 95 44.77 -69.25 16.82
CA THR A 95 44.01 -68.29 17.64
C THR A 95 43.95 -66.88 17.04
N GLN A 96 44.99 -66.44 16.33
CA GLN A 96 45.03 -65.13 15.64
C GLN A 96 44.22 -65.12 14.34
N VAL A 97 44.08 -66.27 13.69
CA VAL A 97 43.25 -66.43 12.48
C VAL A 97 41.78 -66.27 12.82
N VAL A 98 41.31 -67.00 13.84
CA VAL A 98 39.93 -66.94 14.34
C VAL A 98 39.58 -65.53 14.85
N GLN A 99 40.53 -64.86 15.50
CA GLN A 99 40.33 -63.48 15.96
C GLN A 99 40.17 -62.49 14.79
N MET A 100 40.92 -62.65 13.69
CA MET A 100 40.75 -61.80 12.50
C MET A 100 39.43 -62.10 11.78
N GLU A 101 39.02 -63.38 11.66
CA GLU A 101 37.72 -63.76 11.08
C GLU A 101 36.57 -63.09 11.83
N GLN A 102 36.57 -63.18 13.16
CA GLN A 102 35.55 -62.54 13.99
C GLN A 102 35.55 -61.01 13.81
N GLN A 103 36.71 -60.38 13.69
CA GLN A 103 36.84 -58.93 13.47
C GLN A 103 36.31 -58.51 12.11
N LEU A 104 36.63 -59.23 11.04
CA LEU A 104 36.14 -58.94 9.70
C LEU A 104 34.64 -59.21 9.58
N PHE A 105 34.13 -60.30 10.13
CA PHE A 105 32.70 -60.58 10.17
C PHE A 105 31.91 -59.50 10.93
N THR A 106 32.45 -59.05 12.07
CA THR A 106 31.84 -57.95 12.84
C THR A 106 31.87 -56.66 12.02
N ALA A 107 33.00 -56.32 11.38
CA ALA A 107 33.12 -55.13 10.55
C ALA A 107 32.15 -55.14 9.36
N VAL A 108 32.03 -56.28 8.66
CA VAL A 108 31.07 -56.50 7.57
C VAL A 108 29.63 -56.30 8.06
N SER A 109 29.26 -56.94 9.17
CA SER A 109 27.90 -56.86 9.71
C SER A 109 27.55 -55.44 10.16
N THR A 110 28.48 -54.74 10.83
CA THR A 110 28.29 -53.34 11.24
C THR A 110 28.21 -52.41 10.03
N THR A 111 29.03 -52.63 9.01
CA THR A 111 29.00 -51.83 7.76
C THR A 111 27.69 -52.05 7.01
N SER A 112 27.19 -53.29 6.95
CA SER A 112 25.89 -53.60 6.35
C SER A 112 24.75 -52.90 7.08
N SER A 113 24.74 -52.96 8.42
CA SER A 113 23.71 -52.29 9.22
C SER A 113 23.75 -50.76 9.09
N TRP A 114 24.93 -50.17 8.96
CA TRP A 114 25.08 -48.75 8.68
C TRP A 114 24.55 -48.40 7.28
N LEU A 115 24.86 -49.22 6.26
CA LEU A 115 24.33 -49.04 4.91
C LEU A 115 22.81 -49.15 4.86
N ASP A 116 22.22 -50.10 5.59
CA ASP A 116 20.77 -50.22 5.70
C ASP A 116 20.15 -48.93 6.26
N GLY A 117 20.78 -48.32 7.27
CA GLY A 117 20.38 -47.02 7.82
C GLY A 117 20.45 -45.91 6.78
N VAL A 118 21.60 -45.79 6.10
CA VAL A 118 21.82 -44.76 5.07
C VAL A 118 20.85 -44.91 3.89
N GLU A 119 20.69 -46.13 3.36
CA GLU A 119 19.77 -46.41 2.25
C GLU A 119 18.34 -46.04 2.62
N ASN A 120 17.87 -46.41 3.81
CA ASN A 120 16.54 -46.02 4.27
C ASN A 120 16.39 -44.50 4.35
N ASN A 121 17.42 -43.75 4.72
CA ASN A 121 17.34 -42.28 4.83
C ASN A 121 17.34 -41.60 3.47
N VAL A 122 18.19 -42.07 2.55
CA VAL A 122 18.31 -41.55 1.20
C VAL A 122 17.06 -41.86 0.37
N PHE A 123 16.51 -43.06 0.49
CA PHE A 123 15.41 -43.53 -0.35
C PHE A 123 14.00 -43.29 0.22
N SER A 124 13.86 -42.98 1.52
CA SER A 124 12.53 -42.75 2.09
C SER A 124 11.91 -41.40 1.75
N GLY A 125 12.65 -40.45 1.16
CA GLY A 125 12.16 -39.14 0.65
C GLY A 125 11.61 -38.16 1.70
N SER A 126 11.01 -38.64 2.77
CA SER A 126 10.35 -37.92 3.87
C SER A 126 11.34 -37.10 4.71
N VAL A 127 12.55 -37.61 4.93
CA VAL A 127 13.63 -36.93 5.67
C VAL A 127 14.15 -35.69 4.90
N LEU A 128 14.12 -35.74 3.56
CA LEU A 128 14.57 -34.63 2.71
C LEU A 128 13.58 -33.46 2.66
N MET A 129 12.36 -33.63 3.17
CA MET A 129 11.31 -32.60 3.07
C MET A 129 11.04 -31.87 4.40
N ALA A 130 11.62 -32.33 5.52
CA ALA A 130 11.34 -31.80 6.86
C ALA A 130 12.46 -30.90 7.44
N GLU A 131 13.70 -31.05 6.98
CA GLU A 131 14.85 -30.25 7.44
C GLU A 131 15.08 -29.02 6.56
N ASN A 132 15.70 -27.98 7.13
CA ASN A 132 16.11 -26.80 6.37
C ASN A 132 17.20 -27.19 5.34
N ALA A 133 17.17 -26.59 4.15
CA ALA A 133 18.06 -26.92 3.04
C ALA A 133 19.56 -26.78 3.39
N GLU A 134 19.91 -25.84 4.28
CA GLU A 134 21.29 -25.63 4.73
C GLU A 134 21.80 -26.80 5.59
N THR A 135 20.99 -27.28 6.53
CA THR A 135 21.30 -28.47 7.34
C THR A 135 21.36 -29.74 6.49
N GLN A 136 20.51 -29.84 5.47
CA GLN A 136 20.52 -30.98 4.55
C GLN A 136 21.77 -31.03 3.68
N LEU A 137 22.23 -29.87 3.18
CA LEU A 137 23.49 -29.78 2.44
C LEU A 137 24.69 -30.18 3.30
N GLN A 138 24.74 -29.76 4.57
CA GLN A 138 25.80 -30.17 5.50
C GLN A 138 25.76 -31.67 5.81
N ASN A 139 24.56 -32.22 6.07
CA ASN A 139 24.37 -33.65 6.31
C ASN A 139 24.77 -34.48 5.08
N GLN A 140 24.47 -33.99 3.88
CA GLN A 140 24.86 -34.59 2.61
C GLN A 140 26.38 -34.61 2.42
N GLU A 141 27.08 -33.49 2.67
CA GLU A 141 28.54 -33.41 2.54
C GLU A 141 29.24 -34.39 3.48
N ILE A 142 28.74 -34.51 4.72
CA ILE A 142 29.24 -35.46 5.71
C ILE A 142 28.99 -36.90 5.26
N LEU A 143 27.79 -37.21 4.75
CA LEU A 143 27.45 -38.55 4.29
C LEU A 143 28.28 -38.97 3.07
N GLU A 144 28.50 -38.07 2.11
CA GLU A 144 29.37 -38.32 0.96
C GLU A 144 30.79 -38.68 1.40
N LYS A 145 31.33 -37.92 2.38
CA LYS A 145 32.65 -38.19 2.96
C LYS A 145 32.69 -39.55 3.67
N ASP A 146 31.66 -39.87 4.44
CA ASP A 146 31.57 -41.14 5.18
C ASP A 146 31.45 -42.33 4.20
N VAL A 147 30.63 -42.25 3.15
CA VAL A 147 30.51 -43.29 2.10
C VAL A 147 31.83 -43.50 1.37
N LYS A 148 32.53 -42.42 0.99
CA LYS A 148 33.87 -42.52 0.37
C LYS A 148 34.87 -43.21 1.30
N HIS A 149 34.91 -42.83 2.57
CA HIS A 149 35.82 -43.41 3.55
C HIS A 149 35.56 -44.90 3.76
N VAL A 150 34.30 -45.29 4.00
CA VAL A 150 33.91 -46.70 4.18
C VAL A 150 34.20 -47.52 2.91
N THR A 151 34.01 -46.94 1.73
CA THR A 151 34.37 -47.58 0.45
C THR A 151 35.86 -47.92 0.37
N GLU A 152 36.74 -47.02 0.80
CA GLU A 152 38.18 -47.29 0.85
C GLU A 152 38.53 -48.36 1.89
N GLU A 153 37.93 -48.33 3.08
CA GLU A 153 38.16 -49.35 4.11
C GLU A 153 37.70 -50.76 3.67
N VAL A 154 36.59 -50.86 2.92
CA VAL A 154 36.14 -52.13 2.31
C VAL A 154 37.14 -52.62 1.26
N LYS A 155 37.66 -51.75 0.38
CA LYS A 155 38.70 -52.12 -0.61
C LYS A 155 39.99 -52.61 0.06
N LEU A 156 40.42 -51.93 1.12
CA LEU A 156 41.60 -52.32 1.89
C LEU A 156 41.37 -53.68 2.55
N SER A 157 40.17 -53.94 3.07
CA SER A 157 39.81 -55.23 3.66
C SER A 157 39.75 -56.36 2.64
N GLN A 158 39.31 -56.09 1.41
CA GLN A 158 39.41 -57.03 0.30
C GLN A 158 40.87 -57.39 0.00
N ALA A 159 41.77 -56.39 -0.02
CA ALA A 159 43.20 -56.62 -0.24
C ALA A 159 43.86 -57.44 0.89
N LEU A 160 43.51 -57.14 2.14
CA LEU A 160 43.97 -57.87 3.33
C LEU A 160 43.50 -59.33 3.33
N LEU A 161 42.23 -59.57 2.94
CA LEU A 161 41.66 -60.90 2.84
C LEU A 161 42.34 -61.72 1.72
N ALA A 162 42.60 -61.08 0.57
CA ALA A 162 43.28 -61.67 -0.57
C ALA A 162 44.70 -62.17 -0.23
N GLY A 163 45.43 -61.43 0.61
CA GLY A 163 46.78 -61.74 1.07
C GLY A 163 46.88 -62.76 2.21
N SER A 164 45.76 -63.20 2.79
CA SER A 164 45.77 -64.11 3.94
C SER A 164 45.83 -65.60 3.54
N SER A 165 46.84 -66.34 4.03
CA SER A 165 47.10 -67.73 3.65
C SER A 165 46.68 -68.78 4.70
N GLY A 166 46.01 -68.36 5.79
CA GLY A 166 45.70 -69.21 6.95
C GLY A 166 44.23 -69.54 7.18
N LEU A 167 43.32 -69.03 6.34
CA LEU A 167 41.87 -69.24 6.46
C LEU A 167 41.43 -70.52 5.74
N LYS A 168 40.36 -71.17 6.23
CA LYS A 168 39.69 -72.22 5.47
C LYS A 168 39.09 -71.62 4.19
N HIS A 169 39.10 -72.40 3.11
CA HIS A 169 38.66 -71.91 1.79
C HIS A 169 37.20 -71.45 1.79
N GLU A 170 36.31 -72.15 2.50
CA GLU A 170 34.88 -71.79 2.59
C GLU A 170 34.64 -70.48 3.35
N ASP A 171 35.27 -70.32 4.51
CA ASP A 171 35.14 -69.11 5.35
C ASP A 171 35.71 -67.86 4.66
N ARG A 172 36.84 -68.03 3.96
CA ARG A 172 37.44 -66.97 3.13
C ARG A 172 36.51 -66.55 1.99
N LYS A 173 35.94 -67.52 1.28
CA LYS A 173 35.04 -67.25 0.16
C LYS A 173 33.77 -66.53 0.62
N LEU A 174 33.17 -66.95 1.73
CA LEU A 174 31.98 -66.30 2.29
C LEU A 174 32.27 -64.84 2.69
N LEU A 175 33.46 -64.56 3.20
CA LEU A 175 33.86 -63.20 3.56
C LEU A 175 34.19 -62.33 2.34
N GLU A 176 34.78 -62.91 1.28
CA GLU A 176 34.97 -62.27 -0.03
C GLU A 176 33.61 -61.89 -0.64
N ASP A 177 32.65 -62.82 -0.69
CA ASP A 177 31.29 -62.58 -1.21
C ASP A 177 30.57 -61.45 -0.45
N ASN A 178 30.70 -61.41 0.88
CA ASN A 178 30.13 -60.33 1.70
C ASN A 178 30.78 -58.97 1.44
N LEU A 179 32.12 -58.92 1.31
CA LEU A 179 32.82 -57.67 1.00
C LEU A 179 32.51 -57.17 -0.42
N ASP A 180 32.34 -58.07 -1.38
CA ASP A 180 31.91 -57.73 -2.73
C ASP A 180 30.48 -57.19 -2.75
N CYS A 181 29.57 -57.78 -1.97
CA CYS A 181 28.21 -57.24 -1.77
C CYS A 181 28.23 -55.82 -1.18
N LEU A 182 29.03 -55.58 -0.14
CA LEU A 182 29.18 -54.24 0.45
C LEU A 182 29.75 -53.24 -0.55
N LYS A 183 30.74 -53.64 -1.35
CA LYS A 183 31.36 -52.81 -2.38
C LYS A 183 30.36 -52.43 -3.48
N GLU A 184 29.52 -53.37 -3.91
CA GLU A 184 28.47 -53.09 -4.90
C GLU A 184 27.46 -52.08 -4.34
N ARG A 185 26.96 -52.29 -3.11
CA ARG A 185 26.03 -51.37 -2.44
C ARG A 185 26.61 -49.97 -2.22
N LEU A 186 27.87 -49.89 -1.79
CA LEU A 186 28.59 -48.62 -1.64
C LEU A 186 28.79 -47.93 -3.00
N GLY A 187 29.05 -48.71 -4.05
CA GLY A 187 29.18 -48.23 -5.42
C GLY A 187 27.87 -47.66 -5.98
N THR A 188 26.74 -48.33 -5.75
CA THR A 188 25.42 -47.84 -6.18
C THR A 188 25.02 -46.59 -5.40
N LEU A 189 25.22 -46.58 -4.09
CA LEU A 189 24.98 -45.41 -3.24
C LEU A 189 25.86 -44.23 -3.68
N GLY A 190 27.16 -44.45 -3.88
CA GLY A 190 28.10 -43.42 -4.34
C GLY A 190 27.81 -42.87 -5.74
N GLY A 191 27.13 -43.64 -6.61
CA GLY A 191 26.75 -43.22 -7.97
C GLY A 191 25.39 -42.53 -8.06
N VAL A 192 24.37 -43.07 -7.39
CA VAL A 192 22.97 -42.62 -7.52
C VAL A 192 22.66 -41.45 -6.58
N TYR A 193 23.33 -41.36 -5.43
CA TYR A 193 23.09 -40.33 -4.42
C TYR A 193 23.37 -38.89 -4.89
N PRO A 194 24.48 -38.58 -5.60
CA PRO A 194 24.74 -37.24 -6.10
C PRO A 194 23.67 -36.76 -7.10
N LEU A 195 23.16 -37.67 -7.93
CA LEU A 195 22.12 -37.38 -8.93
C LEU A 195 20.76 -37.10 -8.26
N LEU A 196 20.39 -37.87 -7.24
CA LEU A 196 19.19 -37.62 -6.42
C LEU A 196 19.25 -36.25 -5.74
N CYS A 197 20.40 -35.89 -5.17
CA CYS A 197 20.55 -34.59 -4.52
C CYS A 197 20.46 -33.44 -5.51
N LEU A 198 21.07 -33.57 -6.70
CA LEU A 198 20.97 -32.57 -7.76
C LEU A 198 19.51 -32.39 -8.22
N PHE A 199 18.76 -33.49 -8.36
CA PHE A 199 17.37 -33.46 -8.77
C PHE A 199 16.43 -32.86 -7.72
N ILE A 200 16.65 -33.15 -6.44
CA ILE A 200 15.75 -32.74 -5.35
C ILE A 200 16.09 -31.34 -4.82
N PHE A 201 17.37 -31.02 -4.63
CA PHE A 201 17.80 -29.77 -3.99
C PHE A 201 18.01 -28.62 -4.96
N SER A 202 18.38 -28.89 -6.22
CA SER A 202 18.61 -27.81 -7.18
C SER A 202 17.37 -26.93 -7.43
N PRO A 203 16.14 -27.48 -7.57
CA PRO A 203 14.94 -26.66 -7.75
C PRO A 203 14.62 -25.79 -6.53
N PHE A 204 14.83 -26.33 -5.33
CA PHE A 204 14.60 -25.61 -4.08
C PHE A 204 15.64 -24.50 -3.86
N LEU A 205 16.92 -24.79 -4.10
CA LEU A 205 17.99 -23.78 -4.02
C LEU A 205 17.77 -22.64 -5.01
N HIS A 206 17.36 -22.97 -6.24
CA HIS A 206 16.99 -21.97 -7.24
C HIS A 206 15.81 -21.11 -6.78
N PHE A 207 14.77 -21.72 -6.21
CA PHE A 207 13.63 -21.00 -5.65
C PHE A 207 14.05 -20.03 -4.51
N ILE A 208 14.87 -20.49 -3.55
CA ILE A 208 15.31 -19.65 -2.42
C ILE A 208 16.19 -18.49 -2.89
N THR A 209 17.12 -18.75 -3.82
CA THR A 209 18.00 -17.72 -4.37
C THR A 209 17.23 -16.69 -5.17
N GLU A 210 16.26 -17.11 -5.99
CA GLU A 210 15.40 -16.19 -6.73
C GLU A 210 14.50 -15.36 -5.80
N LEU A 211 13.94 -15.96 -4.74
CA LEU A 211 13.18 -15.23 -3.73
C LEU A 211 14.01 -14.11 -3.07
N GLN A 212 15.26 -14.42 -2.70
CA GLN A 212 16.18 -13.44 -2.10
C GLN A 212 16.59 -12.34 -3.08
N LEU A 213 16.86 -12.70 -4.34
CA LEU A 213 17.19 -11.76 -5.40
C LEU A 213 16.01 -10.82 -5.69
N LEU A 214 14.79 -11.36 -5.80
CA LEU A 214 13.60 -10.56 -6.06
C LEU A 214 13.27 -9.63 -4.88
N GLN A 215 13.47 -10.08 -3.64
CA GLN A 215 13.32 -9.24 -2.46
C GLN A 215 14.32 -8.08 -2.44
N THR A 216 15.58 -8.34 -2.78
CA THR A 216 16.61 -7.29 -2.88
C THR A 216 16.30 -6.31 -4.00
N ALA A 217 15.92 -6.82 -5.18
CA ALA A 217 15.55 -6.02 -6.33
C ALA A 217 14.32 -5.14 -6.04
N LEU A 218 13.32 -5.64 -5.32
CA LEU A 218 12.15 -4.86 -4.94
C LEU A 218 12.51 -3.72 -3.99
N ILE A 219 13.39 -3.96 -3.01
CA ILE A 219 13.84 -2.91 -2.08
C ILE A 219 14.58 -1.80 -2.83
N GLU A 220 15.48 -2.17 -3.74
CA GLU A 220 16.21 -1.21 -4.55
C GLU A 220 15.27 -0.42 -5.47
N THR A 221 14.36 -1.11 -6.16
CA THR A 221 13.37 -0.51 -7.04
C THR A 221 12.41 0.41 -6.27
N LYS A 222 11.99 0.02 -5.06
CA LYS A 222 11.19 0.87 -4.16
C LYS A 222 11.90 2.20 -3.91
N CYS A 223 13.19 2.17 -3.59
CA CYS A 223 13.98 3.39 -3.40
C CYS A 223 14.04 4.24 -4.68
N GLN A 224 14.32 3.60 -5.82
CA GLN A 224 14.41 4.28 -7.12
C GLN A 224 13.07 4.94 -7.52
N ILE A 225 11.96 4.22 -7.40
CA ILE A 225 10.61 4.74 -7.69
C ILE A 225 10.29 5.91 -6.78
N LEU A 226 10.49 5.77 -5.45
CA LEU A 226 10.19 6.85 -4.51
C LEU A 226 11.05 8.09 -4.77
N GLN A 227 12.32 7.92 -5.11
CA GLN A 227 13.22 9.01 -5.48
C GLN A 227 12.79 9.68 -6.79
N ALA A 228 12.40 8.90 -7.81
CA ALA A 228 11.94 9.41 -9.09
C ALA A 228 10.64 10.21 -8.94
N LEU A 229 9.68 9.70 -8.15
CA LEU A 229 8.42 10.39 -7.86
C LEU A 229 8.67 11.71 -7.10
N ALA A 230 9.54 11.70 -6.09
CA ALA A 230 9.91 12.91 -5.36
C ALA A 230 10.61 13.94 -6.27
N GLY A 231 11.52 13.52 -7.14
CA GLY A 231 12.21 14.39 -8.09
C GLY A 231 11.32 14.93 -9.21
N ALA A 232 10.12 14.39 -9.39
CA ALA A 232 9.14 14.83 -10.37
C ALA A 232 8.11 15.83 -9.81
N MET A 233 8.02 16.02 -8.49
CA MET A 233 6.99 16.81 -7.81
C MET A 233 6.80 18.23 -8.39
N ASP A 234 7.90 18.89 -8.74
CA ASP A 234 7.90 20.28 -9.23
C ASP A 234 7.80 20.39 -10.77
N ARG A 235 7.70 19.24 -11.45
CA ARG A 235 7.61 19.19 -12.91
C ARG A 235 6.15 19.30 -13.36
N PRO A 236 5.89 19.67 -14.63
CA PRO A 236 4.55 19.66 -15.19
C PRO A 236 3.86 18.30 -15.05
N ALA A 237 2.53 18.31 -14.97
CA ALA A 237 1.72 17.11 -14.78
C ALA A 237 2.00 16.01 -15.82
N SER A 238 2.32 16.36 -17.07
CA SER A 238 2.72 15.41 -18.12
C SER A 238 3.98 14.62 -17.73
N LYS A 239 5.02 15.29 -17.25
CA LYS A 239 6.26 14.65 -16.79
C LYS A 239 6.04 13.83 -15.52
N GLN A 240 5.19 14.29 -14.61
CA GLN A 240 4.82 13.49 -13.43
C GLN A 240 4.10 12.20 -13.84
N MET A 241 3.19 12.29 -14.81
CA MET A 241 2.45 11.14 -15.33
C MET A 241 3.38 10.11 -16.00
N GLU A 242 4.37 10.56 -16.77
CA GLU A 242 5.38 9.68 -17.39
C GLU A 242 6.17 8.88 -16.33
N VAL A 243 6.62 9.54 -15.26
CA VAL A 243 7.36 8.88 -14.17
C VAL A 243 6.50 7.86 -13.45
N ILE A 244 5.22 8.20 -13.18
CA ILE A 244 4.25 7.28 -12.58
C ILE A 244 4.01 6.07 -13.49
N ALA A 245 3.78 6.30 -14.78
CA ALA A 245 3.55 5.23 -15.75
C ALA A 245 4.77 4.29 -15.85
N SER A 246 5.99 4.84 -15.83
CA SER A 246 7.22 4.04 -15.79
C SER A 246 7.33 3.20 -14.51
N ALA A 247 6.95 3.74 -13.35
CA ALA A 247 6.93 3.00 -12.10
C ALA A 247 5.92 1.85 -12.15
N GLU A 248 4.73 2.08 -12.72
CA GLU A 248 3.69 1.07 -12.86
C GLU A 248 4.07 -0.05 -13.80
N GLU A 249 4.72 0.28 -14.91
CA GLU A 249 5.22 -0.73 -15.82
C GLU A 249 6.28 -1.61 -15.15
N THR A 250 7.16 -0.99 -14.35
CA THR A 250 8.17 -1.75 -13.56
C THR A 250 7.49 -2.69 -12.56
N LEU A 251 6.39 -2.26 -11.93
CA LEU A 251 5.66 -3.08 -10.96
C LEU A 251 4.96 -4.29 -11.59
N LYS A 252 4.52 -4.22 -12.86
CA LYS A 252 3.93 -5.38 -13.55
C LYS A 252 4.89 -6.56 -13.70
N ASP A 253 6.18 -6.29 -13.96
CA ASP A 253 7.20 -7.35 -14.03
C ASP A 253 7.38 -8.03 -12.66
N PHE A 254 7.35 -7.27 -11.56
CA PHE A 254 7.36 -7.84 -10.21
C PHE A 254 6.12 -8.67 -9.91
N GLU A 255 4.92 -8.22 -10.33
CA GLU A 255 3.68 -8.97 -10.16
C GLU A 255 3.79 -10.38 -10.77
N GLN A 256 4.23 -10.44 -12.04
CA GLN A 256 4.38 -11.69 -12.76
C GLN A 256 5.39 -12.62 -12.07
N ARG A 257 6.57 -12.10 -11.68
CA ARG A 257 7.60 -12.89 -10.99
C ARG A 257 7.14 -13.40 -9.61
N ILE A 258 6.37 -12.60 -8.86
CA ILE A 258 5.80 -13.03 -7.58
C ILE A 258 4.79 -14.16 -7.78
N ILE A 259 3.95 -14.08 -8.82
CA ILE A 259 2.99 -15.15 -9.17
C ILE A 259 3.74 -16.44 -9.54
N GLU A 260 4.80 -16.35 -10.34
CA GLU A 260 5.64 -17.50 -10.71
C GLU A 260 6.37 -18.12 -9.49
N LEU A 261 6.92 -17.29 -8.60
CA LEU A 261 7.51 -17.74 -7.34
C LEU A 261 6.47 -18.42 -6.44
N LYS A 262 5.26 -17.88 -6.32
CA LYS A 262 4.17 -18.51 -5.54
C LYS A 262 3.76 -19.86 -6.08
N THR A 263 3.53 -19.95 -7.39
CA THR A 263 3.11 -21.20 -8.03
C THR A 263 4.18 -22.27 -7.90
N ARG A 264 5.45 -21.92 -8.13
CA ARG A 264 6.59 -22.84 -7.93
C ARG A 264 6.80 -23.21 -6.45
N GLY A 265 6.65 -22.26 -5.53
CA GLY A 265 6.73 -22.51 -4.09
C GLY A 265 5.65 -23.50 -3.61
N ALA A 266 4.43 -23.39 -4.15
CA ALA A 266 3.36 -24.35 -3.87
C ALA A 266 3.67 -25.74 -4.45
N ALA A 267 4.18 -25.81 -5.68
CA ALA A 267 4.57 -27.08 -6.31
C ALA A 267 5.71 -27.79 -5.56
N LEU A 268 6.66 -27.03 -5.02
CA LEU A 268 7.78 -27.53 -4.22
C LEU A 268 7.44 -27.80 -2.76
N GLN A 269 6.20 -27.51 -2.32
CA GLN A 269 5.79 -27.55 -0.90
C GLN A 269 6.78 -26.79 0.00
N ALA A 270 7.05 -25.54 -0.37
CA ALA A 270 8.03 -24.71 0.34
C ALA A 270 7.75 -24.65 1.86
N ASP A 271 8.82 -24.68 2.64
CA ASP A 271 8.76 -24.67 4.10
C ASP A 271 8.15 -23.36 4.63
N GLN A 272 7.74 -23.38 5.90
CA GLN A 272 7.06 -22.24 6.53
C GLN A 272 7.89 -20.95 6.53
N ILE A 273 9.22 -21.03 6.62
CA ILE A 273 10.11 -19.86 6.63
C ILE A 273 10.08 -19.20 5.24
N SER A 274 10.18 -20.01 4.19
CA SER A 274 10.13 -19.54 2.81
C SER A 274 8.76 -18.98 2.44
N ALA A 275 7.68 -19.65 2.87
CA ALA A 275 6.32 -19.15 2.71
C ALA A 275 6.14 -17.77 3.38
N ASN A 276 6.66 -17.60 4.60
CA ASN A 276 6.60 -16.32 5.31
C ASN A 276 7.42 -15.21 4.62
N LYS A 277 8.58 -15.54 4.06
CA LYS A 277 9.38 -14.58 3.28
C LYS A 277 8.67 -14.13 2.01
N LEU A 278 8.01 -15.07 1.31
CA LEU A 278 7.23 -14.77 0.12
C LEU A 278 6.00 -13.89 0.43
N LEU A 279 5.35 -14.12 1.57
CA LEU A 279 4.25 -13.26 2.02
C LEU A 279 4.74 -11.83 2.29
N LYS A 280 5.86 -11.65 3.01
CA LYS A 280 6.47 -10.33 3.22
C LYS A 280 6.87 -9.63 1.93
N LEU A 281 7.38 -10.38 0.96
CA LEU A 281 7.70 -9.85 -0.37
C LEU A 281 6.44 -9.30 -1.05
N GLN A 282 5.35 -10.06 -1.00
CA GLN A 282 4.06 -9.66 -1.54
C GLN A 282 3.52 -8.42 -0.82
N ASP A 283 3.51 -8.39 0.51
CA ASP A 283 3.03 -7.24 1.29
C ASP A 283 3.81 -5.97 0.90
N SER A 284 5.14 -6.07 0.81
CA SER A 284 5.98 -4.94 0.39
C SER A 284 5.72 -4.48 -1.04
N TYR A 285 5.36 -5.41 -1.94
CA TYR A 285 4.98 -5.09 -3.32
C TYR A 285 3.62 -4.37 -3.36
N GLU A 286 2.63 -4.88 -2.64
CA GLU A 286 1.28 -4.30 -2.57
C GLU A 286 1.29 -2.92 -1.93
N GLU A 287 2.08 -2.71 -0.87
CA GLU A 287 2.32 -1.38 -0.30
C GLU A 287 2.86 -0.39 -1.34
N LEU A 288 3.84 -0.82 -2.14
CA LEU A 288 4.43 0.02 -3.19
C LEU A 288 3.43 0.31 -4.31
N LEU A 289 2.67 -0.69 -4.74
CA LEU A 289 1.60 -0.53 -5.72
C LEU A 289 0.54 0.47 -5.23
N MET A 290 0.14 0.40 -3.97
CA MET A 290 -0.79 1.34 -3.36
C MET A 290 -0.24 2.77 -3.30
N MET A 291 1.05 2.94 -2.96
CA MET A 291 1.70 4.26 -2.97
C MET A 291 1.71 4.88 -4.37
N VAL A 292 2.09 4.11 -5.39
CA VAL A 292 2.11 4.57 -6.79
C VAL A 292 0.69 4.87 -7.29
N GLY A 293 -0.27 3.99 -7.00
CA GLY A 293 -1.68 4.17 -7.35
C GLY A 293 -2.32 5.40 -6.70
N SER A 294 -2.03 5.66 -5.42
CA SER A 294 -2.43 6.88 -4.71
C SER A 294 -1.84 8.14 -5.35
N ARG A 295 -0.56 8.06 -5.77
CA ARG A 295 0.08 9.16 -6.48
C ARG A 295 -0.59 9.46 -7.83
N ARG A 296 -0.97 8.42 -8.59
CA ARG A 296 -1.69 8.59 -9.86
C ARG A 296 -3.07 9.18 -9.67
N SER A 297 -3.87 8.65 -8.73
CA SER A 297 -5.22 9.15 -8.48
C SER A 297 -5.19 10.60 -7.99
N GLY A 298 -4.25 10.94 -7.10
CA GLY A 298 -4.02 12.32 -6.65
C GLY A 298 -3.63 13.26 -7.79
N LEU A 299 -2.71 12.85 -8.68
CA LEU A 299 -2.34 13.64 -9.85
C LEU A 299 -3.52 13.86 -10.80
N ASN A 300 -4.32 12.82 -11.07
CA ASN A 300 -5.51 12.93 -11.92
C ASN A 300 -6.54 13.89 -11.33
N GLN A 301 -6.79 13.80 -10.03
CA GLN A 301 -7.70 14.73 -9.33
C GLN A 301 -7.21 16.17 -9.45
N ASN A 302 -5.90 16.39 -9.31
CA ASN A 302 -5.28 17.70 -9.44
C ASN A 302 -5.37 18.26 -10.87
N ILE A 303 -5.15 17.43 -11.89
CA ILE A 303 -5.31 17.82 -13.30
C ILE A 303 -6.76 18.26 -13.56
N ALA A 304 -7.74 17.49 -13.09
CA ALA A 304 -9.16 17.83 -13.26
C ALA A 304 -9.54 19.13 -12.53
N LEU A 305 -9.00 19.36 -11.33
CA LEU A 305 -9.21 20.62 -10.60
C LEU A 305 -8.54 21.81 -11.31
N LYS A 306 -7.35 21.62 -11.88
CA LYS A 306 -6.66 22.66 -12.66
C LYS A 306 -7.46 23.04 -13.90
N GLU A 307 -8.04 22.07 -14.59
CA GLU A 307 -8.91 22.34 -15.74
C GLU A 307 -10.18 23.13 -15.33
N GLN A 308 -10.77 22.81 -14.18
CA GLN A 308 -11.90 23.59 -13.65
C GLN A 308 -11.50 25.03 -13.30
N TYR A 309 -10.33 25.21 -12.71
CA TYR A 309 -9.76 26.54 -12.44
C TYR A 309 -9.53 27.33 -13.72
N GLU A 310 -8.89 26.74 -14.73
CA GLU A 310 -8.60 27.42 -16.01
C GLU A 310 -9.88 27.87 -16.71
N ARG A 311 -10.92 27.01 -16.70
CA ARG A 311 -12.25 27.37 -17.21
C ARG A 311 -12.88 28.51 -16.40
N ALA A 312 -12.79 28.49 -15.08
CA ALA A 312 -13.32 29.56 -14.22
C ALA A 312 -12.58 30.88 -14.43
N LEU A 313 -11.25 30.84 -14.57
CA LEU A 313 -10.41 32.01 -14.84
C LEU A 313 -10.74 32.64 -16.19
N GLN A 314 -10.94 31.82 -17.23
CA GLN A 314 -11.34 32.32 -18.54
C GLN A 314 -12.69 33.03 -18.46
N VAL A 315 -13.69 32.42 -17.83
CA VAL A 315 -15.01 33.04 -17.63
C VAL A 315 -14.90 34.34 -16.84
N LEU A 316 -14.08 34.37 -15.78
CA LEU A 316 -13.85 35.60 -15.02
C LEU A 316 -13.22 36.70 -15.89
N THR A 317 -12.24 36.36 -16.72
CA THR A 317 -11.59 37.30 -17.64
C THR A 317 -12.61 37.90 -18.61
N ASP A 318 -13.42 37.05 -19.26
CA ASP A 318 -14.46 37.49 -20.19
C ASP A 318 -15.53 38.37 -19.50
N LEU A 319 -15.89 38.04 -18.26
CA LEU A 319 -16.82 38.83 -17.45
C LEU A 319 -16.22 40.19 -17.07
N VAL A 320 -14.92 40.26 -16.72
CA VAL A 320 -14.22 41.50 -16.42
C VAL A 320 -14.20 42.42 -17.63
N ASP A 321 -13.92 41.90 -18.82
CA ASP A 321 -13.95 42.69 -20.06
C ASP A 321 -15.36 43.19 -20.38
N THR A 322 -16.36 42.31 -20.28
CA THR A 322 -17.78 42.68 -20.41
C THR A 322 -18.17 43.75 -19.38
N ALA A 323 -17.64 43.67 -18.17
CA ALA A 323 -17.91 44.60 -17.10
C ALA A 323 -17.31 45.99 -17.38
N LYS A 324 -16.08 46.06 -17.89
CA LYS A 324 -15.46 47.32 -18.34
C LYS A 324 -16.28 47.98 -19.44
N ASP A 325 -16.75 47.19 -20.43
CA ASP A 325 -17.60 47.69 -21.51
C ASP A 325 -18.95 48.22 -21.00
N LYS A 326 -19.58 47.50 -20.05
CA LYS A 326 -20.81 47.95 -19.39
C LYS A 326 -20.60 49.25 -18.61
N MET A 327 -19.52 49.36 -17.83
CA MET A 327 -19.22 50.59 -17.09
C MET A 327 -19.00 51.79 -18.02
N ALA A 328 -18.35 51.58 -19.16
CA ALA A 328 -18.19 52.61 -20.17
C ALA A 328 -19.54 53.00 -20.84
N ALA A 329 -20.44 52.04 -21.05
CA ALA A 329 -21.77 52.28 -21.61
C ALA A 329 -22.73 52.97 -20.61
N ASP A 330 -22.63 52.64 -19.33
CA ASP A 330 -23.49 53.16 -18.25
C ASP A 330 -23.36 54.69 -18.06
N GLN A 331 -22.30 55.30 -18.58
CA GLN A 331 -22.16 56.77 -18.65
C GLN A 331 -23.20 57.45 -19.57
N ARG A 332 -23.89 56.70 -20.43
CA ARG A 332 -24.77 57.24 -21.49
C ARG A 332 -26.24 56.86 -21.34
N ILE A 333 -26.65 56.34 -20.19
CA ILE A 333 -28.02 55.89 -19.97
C ILE A 333 -29.00 57.07 -20.00
N VAL A 334 -30.06 56.95 -20.80
CA VAL A 334 -31.21 57.85 -20.81
C VAL A 334 -32.43 57.05 -20.37
N ALA A 335 -33.02 57.43 -19.24
CA ALA A 335 -34.25 56.84 -18.72
C ALA A 335 -35.38 57.88 -18.77
N SER A 336 -36.59 57.41 -19.07
CA SER A 336 -37.82 58.22 -19.22
C SER A 336 -38.86 57.94 -18.13
N SER A 337 -38.68 56.87 -17.34
CA SER A 337 -39.55 56.54 -16.21
C SER A 337 -38.78 55.99 -15.01
N VAL A 338 -39.44 55.99 -13.85
CA VAL A 338 -38.94 55.38 -12.61
C VAL A 338 -38.71 53.88 -12.78
N GLU A 339 -39.61 53.19 -13.49
CA GLU A 339 -39.49 51.75 -13.78
C GLU A 339 -38.28 51.44 -14.65
N GLU A 340 -37.92 52.31 -15.59
CA GLU A 340 -36.72 52.15 -16.42
C GLU A 340 -35.44 52.27 -15.59
N VAL A 341 -35.37 53.25 -14.67
CA VAL A 341 -34.24 53.40 -13.74
C VAL A 341 -34.13 52.19 -12.81
N GLN A 342 -35.24 51.72 -12.25
CA GLN A 342 -35.28 50.53 -11.39
C GLN A 342 -34.78 49.29 -12.14
N ASN A 343 -35.28 49.05 -13.36
CA ASN A 343 -34.85 47.92 -14.19
C ASN A 343 -33.36 47.99 -14.54
N HIS A 344 -32.82 49.18 -14.80
CA HIS A 344 -31.39 49.37 -15.01
C HIS A 344 -30.58 49.06 -13.75
N LEU A 345 -31.01 49.56 -12.59
CA LEU A 345 -30.38 49.27 -11.32
C LEU A 345 -30.38 47.77 -10.99
N ASP A 346 -31.50 47.08 -11.20
CA ASP A 346 -31.62 45.65 -10.93
C ASP A 346 -30.69 44.83 -11.83
N LYS A 347 -30.67 45.11 -13.14
CA LYS A 347 -29.76 44.45 -14.10
C LYS A 347 -28.30 44.74 -13.80
N HIS A 348 -27.98 45.96 -13.37
CA HIS A 348 -26.63 46.34 -12.97
C HIS A 348 -26.21 45.49 -11.76
N LYS A 349 -27.01 45.49 -10.68
CA LYS A 349 -26.75 44.68 -9.48
C LYS A 349 -26.61 43.19 -9.78
N GLU A 350 -27.53 42.61 -10.55
CA GLU A 350 -27.52 41.19 -10.91
C GLU A 350 -26.20 40.81 -11.61
N PHE A 351 -25.78 41.61 -12.60
CA PHE A 351 -24.55 41.34 -13.32
C PHE A 351 -23.30 41.44 -12.43
N PHE A 352 -23.16 42.52 -11.65
CA PHE A 352 -21.97 42.74 -10.83
C PHE A 352 -21.91 41.80 -9.60
N GLN A 353 -23.05 41.39 -9.05
CA GLN A 353 -23.11 40.30 -8.06
C GLN A 353 -22.67 38.96 -8.69
N GLY A 354 -23.04 38.71 -9.96
CA GLY A 354 -22.55 37.57 -10.73
C GLY A 354 -21.03 37.59 -10.93
N LEU A 355 -20.47 38.75 -11.30
CA LEU A 355 -19.01 38.94 -11.43
C LEU A 355 -18.29 38.67 -10.10
N GLU A 356 -18.77 39.23 -8.99
CA GLU A 356 -18.20 39.00 -7.66
C GLU A 356 -18.25 37.51 -7.26
N SER A 357 -19.38 36.84 -7.55
CA SER A 357 -19.53 35.41 -7.30
C SER A 357 -18.52 34.57 -8.10
N HIS A 358 -18.28 34.92 -9.37
CA HIS A 358 -17.27 34.25 -10.21
C HIS A 358 -15.83 34.54 -9.76
N MET A 359 -15.56 35.74 -9.24
CA MET A 359 -14.27 36.08 -8.65
C MET A 359 -13.98 35.16 -7.44
N ILE A 360 -14.95 35.01 -6.53
CA ILE A 360 -14.83 34.11 -5.35
C ILE A 360 -14.67 32.65 -5.79
N LEU A 361 -15.45 32.20 -6.78
CA LEU A 361 -15.36 30.83 -7.31
C LEU A 361 -13.96 30.53 -7.86
N THR A 362 -13.41 31.44 -8.65
CA THR A 362 -12.08 31.30 -9.26
C THR A 362 -10.98 31.25 -8.19
N GLU A 363 -11.04 32.15 -7.19
CA GLU A 363 -10.11 32.16 -6.07
C GLU A 363 -10.21 30.89 -5.22
N THR A 364 -11.43 30.35 -5.05
CA THR A 364 -11.67 29.09 -4.33
C THR A 364 -11.04 27.90 -5.04
N TYR A 365 -11.16 27.82 -6.36
CA TYR A 365 -10.48 26.79 -7.16
C TYR A 365 -8.97 26.93 -7.07
N PHE A 366 -8.44 28.14 -7.24
CA PHE A 366 -7.02 28.42 -7.13
C PHE A 366 -6.44 27.96 -5.79
N ARG A 367 -7.11 28.26 -4.67
CA ARG A 367 -6.66 27.86 -3.33
C ARG A 367 -6.45 26.34 -3.21
N LYS A 368 -7.28 25.54 -3.88
CA LYS A 368 -7.19 24.06 -3.86
C LYS A 368 -5.99 23.52 -4.63
N ILE A 369 -5.48 24.25 -5.61
CA ILE A 369 -4.42 23.81 -6.52
C ILE A 369 -3.16 24.68 -6.43
N SER A 370 -3.11 25.61 -5.49
CA SER A 370 -2.05 26.62 -5.32
C SER A 370 -0.64 26.01 -5.19
N CYS A 371 -0.53 24.82 -4.61
CA CYS A 371 0.74 24.09 -4.49
C CYS A 371 1.31 23.56 -5.82
N LEU A 372 0.53 23.60 -6.90
CA LEU A 372 0.91 23.11 -8.23
C LEU A 372 1.10 24.24 -9.25
N MET A 373 0.89 25.49 -8.83
CA MET A 373 0.88 26.64 -9.72
C MET A 373 2.28 27.21 -9.94
N LEU A 374 2.56 27.55 -11.19
CA LEU A 374 3.78 28.26 -11.54
C LEU A 374 3.66 29.74 -11.14
N PRO A 375 4.78 30.43 -10.82
CA PRO A 375 4.75 31.85 -10.45
C PRO A 375 4.05 32.75 -11.48
N LYS A 376 4.18 32.42 -12.78
CA LYS A 376 3.51 33.14 -13.86
C LYS A 376 1.99 32.95 -13.87
N GLU A 377 1.52 31.76 -13.50
CA GLU A 377 0.08 31.46 -13.40
C GLU A 377 -0.54 32.21 -12.21
N ASN A 378 0.21 32.32 -11.10
CA ASN A 378 -0.18 33.13 -9.96
C ASN A 378 -0.31 34.61 -10.33
N GLN A 379 0.68 35.15 -11.06
CA GLN A 379 0.67 36.55 -11.48
C GLN A 379 -0.54 36.87 -12.39
N ASN A 380 -0.85 35.99 -13.34
CA ASN A 380 -2.01 36.16 -14.22
C ASN A 380 -3.33 36.25 -13.42
N LEU A 381 -3.51 35.37 -12.42
CA LEU A 381 -4.67 35.45 -11.54
C LEU A 381 -4.70 36.74 -10.75
N GLU A 382 -3.58 37.16 -10.16
CA GLU A 382 -3.50 38.40 -9.38
C GLU A 382 -3.88 39.62 -10.22
N GLU A 383 -3.43 39.69 -11.46
CA GLU A 383 -3.80 40.74 -12.43
C GLU A 383 -5.31 40.72 -12.71
N THR A 384 -5.89 39.58 -13.07
CA THR A 384 -7.35 39.46 -13.32
C THR A 384 -8.18 39.83 -12.07
N LEU A 385 -7.76 39.39 -10.88
CA LEU A 385 -8.45 39.72 -9.62
C LEU A 385 -8.35 41.21 -9.28
N ALA A 386 -7.22 41.85 -9.56
CA ALA A 386 -7.05 43.29 -9.36
C ALA A 386 -7.98 44.09 -10.28
N GLU A 387 -8.08 43.70 -11.56
CA GLU A 387 -9.00 44.31 -12.51
C GLU A 387 -10.46 44.11 -12.10
N ALA A 388 -10.86 42.89 -11.72
CA ALA A 388 -12.21 42.60 -11.24
C ALA A 388 -12.58 43.47 -10.04
N ARG A 389 -11.70 43.61 -9.05
CA ARG A 389 -11.90 44.47 -7.87
C ARG A 389 -12.02 45.94 -8.23
N SER A 390 -11.23 46.41 -9.18
CA SER A 390 -11.29 47.79 -9.67
C SER A 390 -12.66 48.09 -10.28
N VAL A 391 -13.12 47.23 -11.18
CA VAL A 391 -14.40 47.38 -11.87
C VAL A 391 -15.57 47.25 -10.91
N LEU A 392 -15.54 46.30 -9.97
CA LEU A 392 -16.57 46.15 -8.92
C LEU A 392 -16.68 47.39 -8.04
N LYS A 393 -15.56 48.04 -7.72
CA LYS A 393 -15.56 49.30 -6.94
C LYS A 393 -16.23 50.43 -7.71
N GLU A 394 -15.95 50.56 -9.00
CA GLU A 394 -16.57 51.56 -9.87
C GLU A 394 -18.08 51.29 -10.03
N ALA A 395 -18.44 50.03 -10.30
CA ALA A 395 -19.82 49.58 -10.40
C ALA A 395 -20.61 49.84 -9.11
N HIS A 396 -20.03 49.56 -7.95
CA HIS A 396 -20.67 49.85 -6.68
C HIS A 396 -21.01 51.34 -6.53
N SER A 397 -20.07 52.24 -6.87
CA SER A 397 -20.33 53.68 -6.86
C SER A 397 -21.47 54.06 -7.81
N LYS A 398 -21.52 53.45 -9.00
CA LYS A 398 -22.58 53.72 -9.97
C LYS A 398 -23.94 53.19 -9.50
N GLY A 399 -23.97 52.01 -8.87
CA GLY A 399 -25.18 51.45 -8.26
C GLY A 399 -25.77 52.38 -7.20
N VAL A 400 -24.94 52.95 -6.33
CA VAL A 400 -25.36 53.94 -5.30
C VAL A 400 -25.91 55.21 -5.95
N GLU A 401 -25.30 55.67 -7.05
CA GLU A 401 -25.80 56.82 -7.81
C GLU A 401 -27.20 56.53 -8.40
N LEU A 402 -27.38 55.37 -9.03
CA LEU A 402 -28.67 54.95 -9.59
C LEU A 402 -29.76 54.82 -8.51
N GLU A 403 -29.44 54.27 -7.33
CA GLU A 403 -30.33 54.23 -6.18
C GLU A 403 -30.76 55.64 -5.74
N SER A 404 -29.82 56.58 -5.67
CA SER A 404 -30.11 57.97 -5.29
C SER A 404 -31.02 58.67 -6.31
N ILE A 405 -30.78 58.44 -7.61
CA ILE A 405 -31.63 58.97 -8.70
C ILE A 405 -33.05 58.40 -8.57
N LEU A 406 -33.15 57.09 -8.40
CA LEU A 406 -34.44 56.40 -8.26
C LEU A 406 -35.22 56.95 -7.06
N GLU A 407 -34.60 57.06 -5.87
CA GLU A 407 -35.23 57.58 -4.67
C GLU A 407 -35.72 59.03 -4.86
N THR A 408 -34.92 59.86 -5.53
CA THR A 408 -35.26 61.26 -5.79
C THR A 408 -36.40 61.37 -6.81
N TRP A 409 -36.37 60.58 -7.88
CA TRP A 409 -37.41 60.60 -8.92
C TRP A 409 -38.74 60.04 -8.37
N CYS A 410 -38.72 58.97 -7.59
CA CYS A 410 -39.90 58.45 -6.89
C CYS A 410 -40.58 59.54 -6.04
N ARG A 411 -39.80 60.28 -5.23
CA ARG A 411 -40.31 61.41 -4.44
C ARG A 411 -40.93 62.48 -5.32
N LEU A 412 -40.24 62.89 -6.38
CA LEU A 412 -40.74 63.91 -7.31
C LEU A 412 -42.08 63.51 -7.95
N VAL A 413 -42.23 62.26 -8.38
CA VAL A 413 -43.49 61.75 -8.95
C VAL A 413 -44.62 61.85 -7.91
N GLN A 414 -44.34 61.48 -6.66
CA GLN A 414 -45.31 61.56 -5.57
C GLN A 414 -45.70 63.01 -5.25
N ASP A 415 -44.72 63.91 -5.17
CA ASP A 415 -44.96 65.34 -4.91
C ASP A 415 -45.74 66.00 -6.05
N TYR A 416 -45.42 65.66 -7.30
CA TYR A 416 -46.17 66.11 -8.48
C TYR A 416 -47.62 65.64 -8.45
N GLN A 417 -47.87 64.35 -8.17
CA GLN A 417 -49.24 63.81 -8.05
C GLN A 417 -50.01 64.47 -6.90
N ASN A 418 -49.35 64.69 -5.76
CA ASN A 418 -49.93 65.41 -4.63
C ASN A 418 -50.31 66.84 -5.01
N LEU A 419 -49.44 67.55 -5.71
CA LEU A 419 -49.71 68.91 -6.20
C LEU A 419 -50.88 68.91 -7.18
N ASN A 420 -50.93 67.99 -8.14
CA ASN A 420 -52.01 67.91 -9.12
C ASN A 420 -53.37 67.74 -8.42
N ARG A 421 -53.43 66.83 -7.44
CA ARG A 421 -54.64 66.63 -6.61
C ARG A 421 -55.01 67.88 -5.80
N GLN A 422 -54.02 68.61 -5.28
CA GLN A 422 -54.25 69.88 -4.58
C GLN A 422 -54.79 70.95 -5.53
N LEU A 423 -54.27 71.05 -6.74
CA LEU A 423 -54.72 71.97 -7.79
C LEU A 423 -56.14 71.66 -8.23
N GLU A 424 -56.48 70.40 -8.50
CA GLU A 424 -57.85 69.98 -8.83
C GLU A 424 -58.86 70.39 -7.74
N THR A 425 -58.46 70.29 -6.46
CA THR A 425 -59.30 70.73 -5.33
C THR A 425 -59.45 72.26 -5.30
N VAL A 426 -58.41 73.01 -5.68
CA VAL A 426 -58.47 74.48 -5.79
C VAL A 426 -59.37 74.87 -6.95
N GLU A 427 -59.17 74.31 -8.13
CA GLU A 427 -59.97 74.56 -9.33
C GLU A 427 -61.45 74.26 -9.08
N GLY A 428 -61.76 73.13 -8.43
CA GLY A 428 -63.12 72.78 -8.04
C GLY A 428 -63.76 73.69 -6.97
N SER A 429 -62.95 74.50 -6.26
CA SER A 429 -63.42 75.46 -5.27
C SER A 429 -63.47 76.91 -5.78
N ILE A 430 -63.16 77.14 -7.07
CA ILE A 430 -63.32 78.45 -7.72
C ILE A 430 -64.82 78.71 -7.93
N PRO A 431 -65.37 79.85 -7.46
CA PRO A 431 -66.78 80.16 -7.66
C PRO A 431 -67.13 80.37 -9.14
N SER A 432 -68.20 79.72 -9.58
CA SER A 432 -68.77 79.87 -10.93
C SER A 432 -69.76 81.04 -11.05
N VAL A 433 -70.10 81.70 -9.94
CA VAL A 433 -71.06 82.81 -9.86
C VAL A 433 -70.40 84.06 -9.27
N GLY A 434 -70.99 85.24 -9.50
CA GLY A 434 -70.39 86.54 -9.14
C GLY A 434 -70.24 86.76 -7.63
N LEU A 435 -69.22 87.52 -7.22
CA LEU A 435 -68.84 87.84 -5.82
C LEU A 435 -69.98 88.32 -4.89
N VAL A 436 -71.10 88.78 -5.45
CA VAL A 436 -72.26 89.28 -4.70
C VAL A 436 -73.04 88.15 -4.01
N GLU A 437 -72.87 86.90 -4.46
CA GLU A 437 -73.61 85.73 -3.95
C GLU A 437 -72.82 84.91 -2.90
N GLU A 438 -71.61 85.32 -2.56
CA GLU A 438 -70.74 84.63 -1.59
C GLU A 438 -70.97 85.11 -0.15
N THR A 439 -71.09 84.18 0.79
CA THR A 439 -71.18 84.51 2.23
C THR A 439 -69.79 84.70 2.84
N GLU A 440 -69.67 85.55 3.86
CA GLU A 440 -68.40 85.87 4.53
C GLU A 440 -67.69 84.62 5.11
N GLU A 441 -68.45 83.67 5.63
CA GLU A 441 -67.94 82.38 6.12
C GLU A 441 -67.30 81.54 5.00
N ARG A 442 -67.93 81.48 3.81
CA ARG A 442 -67.39 80.77 2.64
C ARG A 442 -66.13 81.44 2.09
N LEU A 443 -66.03 82.76 2.19
CA LEU A 443 -64.83 83.49 1.80
C LEU A 443 -63.66 83.22 2.76
N MET A 444 -63.91 83.14 4.08
CA MET A 444 -62.89 82.79 5.06
C MET A 444 -62.38 81.36 4.91
N ASP A 445 -63.28 80.39 4.66
CA ASP A 445 -62.88 79.01 4.38
C ASP A 445 -61.99 78.91 3.13
N ARG A 446 -62.30 79.66 2.07
CA ARG A 446 -61.47 79.73 0.85
C ARG A 446 -60.12 80.38 1.10
N ILE A 447 -60.08 81.50 1.83
CA ILE A 447 -58.82 82.19 2.17
C ILE A 447 -57.91 81.24 2.98
N SER A 448 -58.47 80.53 3.96
CA SER A 448 -57.74 79.56 4.76
C SER A 448 -57.19 78.40 3.91
N LEU A 449 -58.01 77.88 2.98
CA LEU A 449 -57.60 76.85 2.01
C LEU A 449 -56.49 77.33 1.06
N TYR A 450 -56.52 78.59 0.64
CA TYR A 450 -55.49 79.17 -0.23
C TYR A 450 -54.18 79.46 0.52
N GLN A 451 -54.25 79.88 1.78
CA GLN A 451 -53.06 80.14 2.61
C GLN A 451 -52.27 78.87 2.93
N VAL A 452 -52.94 77.80 3.38
CA VAL A 452 -52.27 76.50 3.67
C VAL A 452 -51.59 75.91 2.41
N ARG A 453 -52.15 76.18 1.22
CA ARG A 453 -51.59 75.69 -0.06
C ARG A 453 -50.44 76.52 -0.61
N HIS A 454 -50.39 77.82 -0.32
CA HIS A 454 -49.25 78.67 -0.67
C HIS A 454 -47.94 78.12 -0.09
N ASP A 455 -47.99 77.67 1.17
CA ASP A 455 -46.81 77.14 1.86
C ASP A 455 -46.37 75.76 1.31
N SER A 456 -47.32 74.95 0.81
CA SER A 456 -47.03 73.66 0.16
C SER A 456 -46.35 73.84 -1.22
N ASN A 457 -46.69 74.89 -1.97
CA ASN A 457 -46.09 75.18 -3.28
C ASN A 457 -44.62 75.61 -3.19
N ILE A 458 -44.24 76.26 -2.09
CA ILE A 458 -42.84 76.66 -1.83
C ILE A 458 -41.94 75.43 -1.62
N ALA A 459 -42.47 74.35 -1.05
CA ALA A 459 -41.73 73.09 -0.88
C ALA A 459 -41.43 72.43 -2.24
N LEU A 460 -42.44 72.29 -3.11
CA LEU A 460 -42.27 71.75 -4.47
C LEU A 460 -41.28 72.52 -5.34
N GLY A 461 -41.27 73.87 -5.23
CA GLY A 461 -40.30 74.69 -5.93
C GLY A 461 -38.85 74.39 -5.54
N ARG A 462 -38.61 73.97 -4.29
CA ARG A 462 -37.28 73.53 -3.83
C ARG A 462 -36.93 72.15 -4.37
N ASP A 463 -37.86 71.22 -4.41
CA ASP A 463 -37.61 69.84 -4.87
C ASP A 463 -37.39 69.76 -6.39
N VAL A 464 -38.14 70.53 -7.18
CA VAL A 464 -37.93 70.67 -8.64
C VAL A 464 -36.57 71.33 -8.93
N PHE A 465 -36.13 72.27 -8.09
CA PHE A 465 -34.80 72.88 -8.22
C PHE A 465 -33.68 71.88 -7.92
N ILE A 466 -33.83 71.04 -6.88
CA ILE A 466 -32.88 69.97 -6.54
C ILE A 466 -32.82 68.95 -7.68
N PHE A 467 -33.96 68.50 -8.21
CA PHE A 467 -34.01 67.57 -9.35
C PHE A 467 -33.34 68.15 -10.60
N ASN A 468 -33.62 69.40 -10.96
CA ASN A 468 -32.97 70.05 -12.11
C ASN A 468 -31.46 70.29 -11.89
N SER A 469 -31.00 70.32 -10.65
CA SER A 469 -29.57 70.42 -10.32
C SER A 469 -28.89 69.06 -10.43
N LEU A 470 -29.54 67.98 -9.99
CA LEU A 470 -29.10 66.60 -10.16
C LEU A 470 -29.11 66.17 -11.64
N ALA A 471 -30.19 66.46 -12.38
CA ALA A 471 -30.27 66.18 -13.82
C ALA A 471 -29.19 66.93 -14.63
N ARG A 472 -28.86 68.16 -14.23
CA ARG A 472 -27.74 68.91 -14.85
C ARG A 472 -26.37 68.37 -14.45
N ALA A 473 -26.23 67.78 -13.27
CA ALA A 473 -25.00 67.07 -12.88
C ALA A 473 -24.82 65.78 -13.69
N LEU A 474 -25.92 65.08 -13.99
CA LEU A 474 -25.94 63.87 -14.83
C LEU A 474 -25.65 64.15 -16.31
N GLN A 475 -25.94 65.35 -16.81
CA GLN A 475 -25.63 65.76 -18.20
C GLN A 475 -24.21 66.31 -18.39
N LYS A 476 -23.43 66.53 -17.33
CA LYS A 476 -22.15 67.25 -17.38
C LYS A 476 -20.89 66.43 -17.11
N ASN A 477 -20.97 65.12 -16.94
CA ASN A 477 -19.80 64.24 -16.89
C ASN A 477 -19.95 63.09 -17.88
#